data_AF-A0A1J3J7C3-F1
#
_entry.id   AF-A0A1J3J7C3-F1
#
_cell.length_a   1.000
_cell.length_b   1.000
_cell.length_c   1.000
_cell.angle_alpha   90.00
_cell.angle_beta   90.00
_cell.angle_gamma   90.00
#
_symmetry.space_group_name_H-M   'P 1'
#
loop_
_entity.id
_entity.type
_entity.pdbx_description
1 polymer ?
#
loop_
_entity_poly.entity_id
_entity_poly.type
_entity_poly.pdbx_seq_one_letter_code
_entity_poly.pdbx_strand_id
1 'polypeptide(L)'
;IYVCLVNKGKGTPFISGLELRPVNNSIYGTEFGRNVSLLLYQRWDTGYLNGTGRYQNDVYDRIWSPYTPVSWNSTKTTGYLDIFQSGYKPPDEVIKTAASPKSNDEPLEIFWTSEDPNTRFYAYLYFAELDHLKRNESRTIKIFWNGSPVSGSFNPSSEYSMTLSNSRAFTGKDHWISVQKTSDSTLPPILNAIEIFSAQSLDEFPTTVEDVRAIESIKSTYKVNKVWSGDPCAPRLFPWEGVGCSFNNSNHQIKSLNLSSSGLQGPIALAFRNLSLLESLDLSNNILKGVVPEFLADLKNLKFLNLKGNNLTGFVPRSLRKRTMAGGLALSVD
;
A
#
# COMPACT_ATOMS: atom_id res chain seq x y z
N ILE A 1 -10.38 6.70 10.51
CA ILE A 1 -9.77 5.48 9.94
C ILE A 1 -10.85 4.42 9.94
N TYR A 2 -11.19 3.87 8.78
CA TYR A 2 -12.10 2.71 8.67
C TYR A 2 -11.24 1.48 8.38
N VAL A 3 -11.35 0.43 9.20
CA VAL A 3 -10.62 -0.82 9.02
C VAL A 3 -11.62 -1.91 8.63
N CYS A 4 -11.41 -2.53 7.47
CA CYS A 4 -12.22 -3.63 6.96
C CYS A 4 -11.37 -4.89 6.84
N LEU A 5 -11.86 -6.00 7.38
CA LEU A 5 -11.23 -7.32 7.22
C LEU A 5 -11.97 -8.09 6.13
N VAL A 6 -11.26 -8.44 5.06
CA VAL A 6 -11.86 -9.10 3.88
C VAL A 6 -11.43 -10.57 3.83
N ASN A 7 -12.39 -11.48 3.73
CA ASN A 7 -12.14 -12.91 3.52
C ASN A 7 -11.82 -13.16 2.04
N LYS A 8 -10.66 -13.76 1.77
CA LYS A 8 -10.22 -14.15 0.42
C LYS A 8 -10.44 -15.64 0.13
N GLY A 9 -11.49 -16.23 0.69
CA GLY A 9 -11.85 -17.64 0.52
C GLY A 9 -10.98 -18.64 1.31
N LYS A 10 -10.16 -18.17 2.26
CA LYS A 10 -9.22 -19.00 3.04
C LYS A 10 -9.57 -19.12 4.53
N GLY A 11 -10.74 -18.66 4.94
CA GLY A 11 -11.23 -18.75 6.33
C GLY A 11 -11.69 -17.40 6.88
N THR A 12 -12.12 -17.37 8.15
CA THR A 12 -12.60 -16.15 8.79
C THR A 12 -11.43 -15.17 9.05
N PRO A 13 -11.48 -13.94 8.50
CA PRO A 13 -10.48 -12.92 8.83
C PRO A 13 -10.53 -12.61 10.31
N PHE A 14 -9.35 -12.52 10.95
CA PHE A 14 -9.23 -12.07 12.33
C PHE A 14 -8.07 -11.09 12.47
N ILE A 15 -8.16 -10.22 13.46
CA ILE A 15 -7.10 -9.30 13.85
C ILE A 15 -6.89 -9.44 15.35
N SER A 16 -5.66 -9.73 15.77
CA SER A 16 -5.35 -9.92 17.19
C SER A 16 -5.09 -8.59 17.91
N GLY A 17 -4.76 -7.53 17.18
CA GLY A 17 -4.52 -6.19 17.72
C GLY A 17 -4.42 -5.15 16.61
N LEU A 18 -4.91 -3.94 16.90
CA LEU A 18 -4.81 -2.77 16.03
C LEU A 18 -4.30 -1.60 16.89
N GLU A 19 -3.13 -1.08 16.54
CA GLU A 19 -2.54 0.08 17.21
C GLU A 19 -2.63 1.30 16.30
N LEU A 20 -3.22 2.38 16.81
CA LEU A 20 -3.28 3.67 16.14
C LEU A 20 -2.51 4.68 16.98
N ARG A 21 -1.39 5.18 16.44
CA ARG A 21 -0.50 6.10 17.14
C ARG A 21 -0.44 7.42 16.40
N PRO A 22 -0.84 8.54 17.04
CA PRO A 22 -0.67 9.85 16.45
C PRO A 22 0.81 10.15 16.23
N VAL A 23 1.15 10.65 15.06
CA VAL A 23 2.48 11.17 14.73
C VAL A 23 2.38 12.66 14.44
N ASN A 24 3.48 13.39 14.62
CA ASN A 24 3.51 14.82 14.29
C ASN A 24 3.27 15.03 12.78
N ASN A 25 2.51 16.05 12.41
CA ASN A 25 2.22 16.34 11.00
C ASN A 25 3.40 17.00 10.26
N SER A 26 4.44 17.42 10.98
CA SER A 26 5.65 18.03 10.42
C SER A 26 6.66 17.02 9.89
N ILE A 27 6.46 15.73 10.16
CA ILE A 27 7.38 14.65 9.76
C ILE A 27 6.79 13.81 8.64
N TYR A 28 7.66 13.15 7.89
CA TYR A 28 7.27 12.28 6.78
C TYR A 28 6.48 12.98 5.67
N GLY A 29 6.77 14.27 5.43
CA GLY A 29 6.19 15.02 4.32
C GLY A 29 6.64 14.48 2.96
N THR A 30 5.75 14.57 1.97
CA THR A 30 5.99 14.17 0.57
C THR A 30 5.49 15.24 -0.38
N GLU A 31 5.96 15.24 -1.64
CA GLU A 31 5.47 16.14 -2.69
C GLU A 31 4.00 15.90 -3.07
N PHE A 32 3.40 14.79 -2.62
CA PHE A 32 2.00 14.45 -2.86
C PHE A 32 1.08 14.82 -1.69
N GLY A 33 1.62 15.37 -0.59
CA GLY A 33 0.86 15.82 0.56
C GLY A 33 -0.04 14.73 1.13
N ARG A 34 -1.36 14.98 1.15
CA ARG A 34 -2.36 14.08 1.76
C ARG A 34 -2.87 12.98 0.82
N ASN A 35 -2.43 12.94 -0.44
CA ASN A 35 -2.93 11.99 -1.44
C ASN A 35 -2.17 10.65 -1.41
N VAL A 36 -1.19 10.52 -0.52
CA VAL A 36 -0.41 9.29 -0.35
C VAL A 36 -0.35 8.92 1.13
N SER A 37 -0.28 7.62 1.38
CA SER A 37 0.15 7.07 2.66
C SER A 37 1.53 6.47 2.51
N LEU A 38 2.37 6.62 3.53
CA LEU A 38 3.67 5.98 3.57
C LEU A 38 3.55 4.63 4.26
N LEU A 39 3.87 3.58 3.52
CA LEU A 39 3.98 2.22 4.02
C LEU A 39 5.44 1.98 4.41
N LEU A 40 5.66 1.50 5.64
CA LEU A 40 7.01 1.19 6.11
C LEU A 40 7.57 0.03 5.28
N TYR A 41 8.67 0.29 4.59
CA TYR A 41 9.45 -0.75 3.91
C TYR A 41 10.47 -1.35 4.88
N GLN A 42 11.25 -0.49 5.53
CA GLN A 42 12.32 -0.90 6.44
C GLN A 42 12.61 0.19 7.46
N ARG A 43 12.93 -0.19 8.70
CA ARG A 43 13.44 0.71 9.74
C ARG A 43 14.63 0.08 10.43
N TRP A 44 15.79 0.70 10.26
CA TRP A 44 17.06 0.16 10.71
C TRP A 44 17.77 1.07 11.70
N ASP A 45 18.23 0.44 12.77
CA ASP A 45 19.25 0.92 13.69
C ASP A 45 20.61 0.40 13.19
N THR A 46 21.44 1.30 12.67
CA THR A 46 22.71 0.95 12.04
C THR A 46 23.86 0.90 13.06
N GLY A 47 23.74 1.66 14.15
CA GLY A 47 24.70 1.68 15.24
C GLY A 47 24.53 0.54 16.25
N TYR A 48 23.47 -0.27 16.11
CA TYR A 48 23.10 -1.37 16.98
C TYR A 48 24.28 -2.07 17.68
N LEU A 49 24.24 -2.06 19.02
CA LEU A 49 25.18 -2.78 19.87
C LEU A 49 24.50 -3.83 20.75
N ASN A 50 23.34 -3.52 21.34
CA ASN A 50 22.53 -4.42 22.18
C ASN A 50 21.06 -3.98 22.21
N GLY A 51 20.12 -4.91 21.99
CA GLY A 51 18.67 -4.70 22.16
C GLY A 51 17.94 -4.34 20.86
N THR A 52 16.93 -5.14 20.49
CA THR A 52 16.15 -4.94 19.26
C THR A 52 14.69 -4.69 19.58
N GLY A 53 14.01 -3.90 18.75
CA GLY A 53 12.55 -3.80 18.78
C GLY A 53 12.04 -2.44 19.27
N ARG A 54 11.09 -2.47 20.21
CA ARG A 54 10.48 -1.26 20.78
C ARG A 54 11.38 -0.70 21.87
N TYR A 55 11.74 0.57 21.75
CA TYR A 55 12.46 1.29 22.80
C TYR A 55 11.45 2.00 23.70
N GLN A 56 11.63 1.90 25.01
CA GLN A 56 10.70 2.45 26.00
C GLN A 56 10.49 3.97 25.84
N ASN A 57 11.52 4.68 25.35
CA ASN A 57 11.52 6.12 25.17
C ASN A 57 11.18 6.57 23.73
N ASP A 58 10.86 5.65 22.82
CA ASP A 58 10.37 6.05 21.49
C ASP A 58 8.92 6.56 21.62
N VAL A 59 8.74 7.87 21.52
CA VAL A 59 7.44 8.53 21.66
C VAL A 59 6.40 8.09 20.62
N TYR A 60 6.85 7.58 19.47
CA TYR A 60 5.98 7.01 18.44
C TYR A 60 5.94 5.47 18.51
N ASP A 61 6.67 4.89 19.45
CA ASP A 61 6.77 3.46 19.73
C ASP A 61 7.00 2.64 18.47
N ARG A 62 8.01 3.08 17.72
CA ARG A 62 8.45 2.41 16.50
C ARG A 62 9.30 1.20 16.88
N ILE A 63 9.25 0.20 15.99
CA ILE A 63 10.09 -0.98 16.07
C ILE A 63 11.31 -0.77 15.18
N TRP A 64 12.50 -0.82 15.77
CA TRP A 64 13.77 -0.70 15.06
C TRP A 64 14.43 -2.07 14.93
N SER A 65 14.87 -2.39 13.72
CA SER A 65 15.60 -3.64 13.43
C SER A 65 17.09 -3.36 13.34
N PRO A 66 17.96 -4.26 13.82
CA PRO A 66 19.40 -4.08 13.69
C PRO A 66 19.84 -4.18 12.22
N TYR A 67 20.80 -3.36 11.82
CA TYR A 67 21.47 -3.45 10.52
C TYR A 67 22.98 -3.26 10.67
N THR A 68 23.71 -4.37 10.73
CA THR A 68 25.15 -4.37 11.02
C THR A 68 25.91 -5.23 10.01
N PRO A 69 26.08 -4.76 8.76
CA PRO A 69 26.86 -5.49 7.78
C PRO A 69 28.31 -5.63 8.25
N VAL A 70 28.97 -6.74 7.89
CA VAL A 70 30.32 -7.10 8.36
C VAL A 70 31.41 -6.08 8.00
N SER A 71 31.17 -5.21 7.02
CA SER A 71 32.07 -4.15 6.59
C SER A 71 31.99 -2.89 7.47
N TRP A 72 31.05 -2.81 8.42
CA TRP A 72 30.85 -1.64 9.26
C TRP A 72 31.32 -1.89 10.70
N ASN A 73 31.69 -0.80 11.37
CA ASN A 73 31.98 -0.72 12.80
C ASN A 73 30.89 0.09 13.48
N SER A 74 30.52 -0.29 14.69
CA SER A 74 29.57 0.46 15.52
C SER A 74 30.31 1.25 16.61
N THR A 75 29.92 2.50 16.79
CA THR A 75 30.38 3.38 17.88
C THR A 75 29.20 3.83 18.72
N LYS A 76 29.48 4.24 19.96
CA LYS A 76 28.48 4.78 20.88
C LYS A 76 29.00 5.99 21.64
N THR A 77 28.09 6.83 22.08
CA THR A 77 28.39 7.93 23.00
C THR A 77 27.53 7.85 24.26
N THR A 78 28.04 8.45 25.34
CA THR A 78 27.25 8.75 26.55
C THR A 78 26.93 10.24 26.66
N GLY A 79 27.39 11.06 25.72
CA GLY A 79 27.11 12.49 25.66
C GLY A 79 25.62 12.78 25.51
N TYR A 80 25.20 13.94 25.97
CA TYR A 80 23.83 14.40 25.75
C TYR A 80 23.64 14.79 24.27
N LEU A 81 22.53 14.33 23.67
CA LEU A 81 22.12 14.69 22.32
C LEU A 81 20.65 15.11 22.35
N ASP A 82 20.35 16.30 21.84
CA ASP A 82 18.98 16.78 21.72
C ASP A 82 18.27 16.13 20.52
N ILE A 83 17.38 15.17 20.82
CA ILE A 83 16.56 14.46 19.82
C ILE A 83 15.22 15.17 19.52
N PHE A 84 14.90 16.26 20.22
CA PHE A 84 13.57 16.87 20.16
C PHE A 84 13.42 17.90 19.03
N GLN A 85 14.53 18.42 18.49
CA GLN A 85 14.50 19.46 17.46
C GLN A 85 13.92 19.01 16.11
N SER A 86 14.12 17.75 15.72
CA SER A 86 13.77 17.28 14.38
C SER A 86 12.29 16.92 14.21
N GLY A 87 11.49 16.89 15.28
CA GLY A 87 10.10 16.42 15.26
C GLY A 87 9.94 14.89 15.05
N TYR A 88 10.93 14.26 14.40
CA TYR A 88 11.04 12.81 14.18
C TYR A 88 11.30 12.04 15.47
N LYS A 89 11.91 12.70 16.46
CA LYS A 89 12.13 12.20 17.82
C LYS A 89 12.56 10.73 17.86
N PRO A 90 13.59 10.32 17.09
CA PRO A 90 14.14 8.98 17.18
C PRO A 90 14.57 8.68 18.63
N PRO A 91 14.46 7.43 19.10
CA PRO A 91 14.84 7.09 20.46
C PRO A 91 16.33 7.34 20.71
N ASP A 92 16.65 7.73 21.94
CA ASP A 92 18.00 8.10 22.37
C ASP A 92 18.99 6.93 22.18
N GLU A 93 18.54 5.71 22.42
CA GLU A 93 19.29 4.48 22.24
C GLU A 93 19.78 4.28 20.79
N VAL A 94 18.94 4.66 19.82
CA VAL A 94 19.27 4.58 18.38
C VAL A 94 20.23 5.70 17.98
N ILE A 95 19.96 6.94 18.42
CA ILE A 95 20.79 8.08 18.04
C ILE A 95 22.15 8.09 18.74
N LYS A 96 22.28 7.53 19.95
CA LYS A 96 23.57 7.43 20.65
C LYS A 96 24.50 6.35 20.11
N THR A 97 24.08 5.64 19.07
CA THR A 97 24.93 4.70 18.35
C THR A 97 25.00 5.06 16.87
N ALA A 98 26.11 4.73 16.22
CA ALA A 98 26.30 4.96 14.80
C ALA A 98 27.18 3.90 14.16
N ALA A 99 26.93 3.64 12.88
CA ALA A 99 27.81 2.88 12.02
C ALA A 99 28.83 3.79 11.35
N SER A 100 30.04 3.27 11.15
CA SER A 100 31.08 3.81 10.28
C SER A 100 31.71 2.68 9.46
N PRO A 101 32.23 2.95 8.27
CA PRO A 101 32.92 1.94 7.47
C PRO A 101 34.21 1.49 8.17
N LYS A 102 34.59 0.21 8.03
CA LYS A 102 35.87 -0.31 8.55
C LYS A 102 37.09 0.31 7.87
N SER A 103 36.93 0.70 6.61
CA SER A 103 37.95 1.41 5.84
C SER A 103 37.61 2.89 5.79
N ASN A 104 38.58 3.76 6.09
CA ASN A 104 38.36 5.20 6.32
C ASN A 104 37.87 5.98 5.09
N ASP A 105 38.01 5.41 3.89
CA ASP A 105 37.63 6.03 2.61
C ASP A 105 36.39 5.38 1.97
N GLU A 106 35.92 4.25 2.51
CA GLU A 106 34.77 3.55 1.95
C GLU A 106 33.45 4.24 2.34
N PRO A 107 32.41 4.15 1.49
CA PRO A 107 31.08 4.63 1.83
C PRO A 107 30.29 3.64 2.70
N LEU A 108 29.27 4.15 3.38
CA LEU A 108 28.21 3.30 3.96
C LEU A 108 27.15 3.09 2.88
N GLU A 109 27.05 1.85 2.40
CA GLU A 109 26.16 1.47 1.30
C GLU A 109 24.96 0.67 1.78
N ILE A 110 23.77 1.09 1.34
CA ILE A 110 22.50 0.44 1.63
C ILE A 110 21.78 0.15 0.32
N PHE A 111 21.40 -1.11 0.13
CA PHE A 111 20.80 -1.59 -1.11
C PHE A 111 19.50 -2.37 -0.88
N TRP A 112 18.52 -2.15 -1.75
CA TRP A 112 17.35 -2.99 -1.88
C TRP A 112 16.79 -2.98 -3.31
N THR A 113 15.98 -3.98 -3.62
CA THR A 113 15.29 -4.12 -4.91
C THR A 113 13.78 -4.05 -4.71
N SER A 114 13.10 -3.28 -5.56
CA SER A 114 11.65 -3.16 -5.65
C SER A 114 11.07 -4.19 -6.61
N GLU A 115 9.95 -4.81 -6.24
CA GLU A 115 9.19 -5.71 -7.12
C GLU A 115 8.53 -4.94 -8.28
N ASP A 116 7.98 -3.75 -8.00
CA ASP A 116 7.43 -2.83 -9.01
C ASP A 116 8.38 -1.62 -9.17
N PRO A 117 9.00 -1.42 -10.35
CA PRO A 117 9.88 -0.28 -10.62
C PRO A 117 9.21 1.09 -10.49
N ASN A 118 7.88 1.15 -10.52
CA ASN A 118 7.11 2.40 -10.35
C ASN A 118 6.86 2.73 -8.87
N THR A 119 7.25 1.85 -7.95
CA THR A 119 7.15 2.11 -6.52
C THR A 119 7.98 3.32 -6.17
N ARG A 120 7.35 4.25 -5.44
CA ARG A 120 7.94 5.51 -5.02
C ARG A 120 8.49 5.36 -3.61
N PHE A 121 9.78 5.62 -3.44
CA PHE A 121 10.46 5.49 -2.15
C PHE A 121 10.88 6.82 -1.55
N TYR A 122 10.81 6.88 -0.23
CA TYR A 122 11.36 7.93 0.61
C TYR A 122 12.26 7.29 1.66
N ALA A 123 13.42 7.90 1.88
CA ALA A 123 14.32 7.52 2.97
C ALA A 123 14.54 8.71 3.90
N TYR A 124 14.58 8.42 5.20
CA TYR A 124 14.85 9.37 6.27
C TYR A 124 16.08 8.85 7.01
N LEU A 125 17.21 9.53 6.82
CA LEU A 125 18.50 9.17 7.39
C LEU A 125 18.78 10.03 8.62
N TYR A 126 19.27 9.40 9.68
CA TYR A 126 19.51 10.01 10.97
C TYR A 126 21.01 10.14 11.24
N PHE A 127 21.43 11.34 11.65
CA PHE A 127 22.83 11.68 11.90
C PHE A 127 22.99 12.41 13.24
N ALA A 128 24.00 12.01 14.01
CA ALA A 128 24.54 12.75 15.14
C ALA A 128 26.02 12.41 15.27
N GLU A 129 26.88 13.41 15.49
CA GLU A 129 28.30 13.20 15.76
C GLU A 129 28.47 12.62 17.16
N LEU A 130 29.11 11.45 17.23
CA LEU A 130 29.31 10.73 18.49
C LEU A 130 30.71 10.96 19.05
N ASP A 131 31.67 11.32 18.19
CA ASP A 131 33.06 11.51 18.55
C ASP A 131 33.33 12.97 18.98
N HIS A 132 34.18 13.15 19.99
CA HIS A 132 34.71 14.47 20.34
C HIS A 132 35.85 14.85 19.38
N LEU A 133 35.49 15.58 18.32
CA LEU A 133 36.42 15.95 17.25
C LEU A 133 37.51 16.93 17.75
N LYS A 134 38.78 16.63 17.45
CA LYS A 134 39.89 17.58 17.66
C LYS A 134 39.82 18.73 16.64
N ARG A 135 40.56 19.83 16.89
CA ARG A 135 40.59 21.02 16.01
C ARG A 135 40.95 20.73 14.54
N ASN A 136 41.71 19.66 14.28
CA ASN A 136 42.12 19.24 12.94
C ASN A 136 41.30 18.08 12.38
N GLU A 137 40.28 17.63 13.11
CA GLU A 137 39.37 16.55 12.70
C GLU A 137 38.05 17.17 12.25
N SER A 138 37.58 16.71 11.10
CA SER A 138 36.31 17.08 10.50
C SER A 138 35.62 15.84 9.97
N ARG A 139 34.29 15.83 10.08
CA ARG A 139 33.41 14.87 9.41
C ARG A 139 32.40 15.60 8.55
N THR A 140 32.64 15.60 7.25
CA THR A 140 31.78 16.22 6.24
C THR A 140 31.23 15.13 5.34
N ILE A 141 29.90 15.02 5.26
CA ILE A 141 29.18 13.91 4.64
C ILE A 141 28.38 14.40 3.44
N LYS A 142 28.30 13.56 2.41
CA LYS A 142 27.41 13.74 1.26
C LYS A 142 26.67 12.44 0.94
N ILE A 143 25.37 12.56 0.63
CA ILE A 143 24.48 11.42 0.40
C ILE A 143 24.14 11.35 -1.09
N PHE A 144 24.24 10.14 -1.64
CA PHE A 144 23.83 9.82 -3.01
C PHE A 144 22.76 8.73 -3.01
N TRP A 145 21.86 8.81 -3.99
CA TRP A 145 20.89 7.78 -4.31
C TRP A 145 21.04 7.41 -5.79
N ASN A 146 21.38 6.15 -6.08
CA ASN A 146 21.66 5.66 -7.43
C ASN A 146 22.66 6.59 -8.17
N GLY A 147 23.69 7.05 -7.47
CA GLY A 147 24.71 7.96 -7.98
C GLY A 147 24.31 9.45 -8.07
N SER A 148 23.04 9.80 -7.84
CA SER A 148 22.57 11.19 -7.83
C SER A 148 22.61 11.80 -6.42
N PRO A 149 23.11 13.03 -6.23
CA PRO A 149 23.17 13.64 -4.90
C PRO A 149 21.76 13.93 -4.36
N VAL A 150 21.49 13.52 -3.12
CA VAL A 150 20.19 13.76 -2.44
C VAL A 150 20.20 15.08 -1.68
N SER A 151 21.36 15.48 -1.15
CA SER A 151 21.55 16.69 -0.37
C SER A 151 22.88 17.38 -0.72
N GLY A 152 23.03 18.62 -0.25
CA GLY A 152 24.35 19.23 -0.11
C GLY A 152 25.21 18.49 0.92
N SER A 153 26.51 18.82 0.96
CA SER A 153 27.39 18.32 2.01
C SER A 153 27.04 18.97 3.36
N PHE A 154 27.18 18.23 4.44
CA PHE A 154 26.85 18.71 5.79
C PHE A 154 27.74 18.04 6.84
N ASN A 155 27.78 18.64 8.03
CA ASN A 155 28.53 18.13 9.17
C ASN A 155 27.51 17.67 10.23
N PRO A 156 27.56 16.40 10.69
CA PRO A 156 26.73 15.96 11.80
C PRO A 156 27.00 16.79 13.06
N SER A 157 25.93 17.12 13.80
CA SER A 157 26.03 17.87 15.05
C SER A 157 26.34 16.94 16.22
N SER A 158 27.21 17.37 17.14
CA SER A 158 27.46 16.68 18.42
C SER A 158 26.51 17.13 19.53
N GLU A 159 25.58 18.05 19.24
CA GLU A 159 24.64 18.62 20.21
C GLU A 159 23.20 18.12 19.99
N TYR A 160 22.84 17.76 18.76
CA TYR A 160 21.47 17.40 18.39
C TYR A 160 21.41 16.41 17.23
N SER A 161 20.30 15.66 17.16
CA SER A 161 20.04 14.74 16.04
C SER A 161 19.57 15.50 14.80
N MET A 162 20.12 15.14 13.65
CA MET A 162 19.73 15.65 12.34
C MET A 162 19.00 14.56 11.56
N THR A 163 17.99 14.95 10.78
CA THR A 163 17.28 14.05 9.87
C THR A 163 17.31 14.63 8.47
N LEU A 164 17.76 13.82 7.50
CA LEU A 164 17.77 14.19 6.09
C LEU A 164 16.88 13.24 5.30
N SER A 165 16.12 13.79 4.38
CA SER A 165 15.23 13.01 3.52
C SER A 165 15.22 13.55 2.10
N ASN A 166 14.87 12.69 1.16
CA ASN A 166 14.63 13.10 -0.21
C ASN A 166 13.34 13.94 -0.32
N SER A 167 13.40 15.04 -1.08
CA SER A 167 12.27 15.94 -1.31
C SER A 167 11.32 15.48 -2.41
N ARG A 168 11.77 14.52 -3.24
CA ARG A 168 11.01 13.87 -4.30
C ARG A 168 11.19 12.38 -4.23
N ALA A 169 10.14 11.62 -4.53
CA ALA A 169 10.19 10.18 -4.58
C ALA A 169 11.27 9.67 -5.55
N PHE A 170 11.99 8.63 -5.13
CA PHE A 170 12.83 7.84 -6.03
C PHE A 170 12.06 6.63 -6.53
N THR A 171 12.19 6.34 -7.82
CA THR A 171 11.58 5.19 -8.49
C THR A 171 12.66 4.39 -9.21
N GLY A 172 12.49 3.08 -9.30
CA GLY A 172 13.41 2.20 -9.98
C GLY A 172 13.25 0.78 -9.51
N LYS A 173 13.88 -0.15 -10.24
CA LYS A 173 13.99 -1.54 -9.77
C LYS A 173 14.97 -1.64 -8.61
N ASP A 174 16.15 -1.03 -8.76
CA ASP A 174 17.24 -1.11 -7.81
C ASP A 174 17.45 0.25 -7.13
N HIS A 175 17.61 0.23 -5.80
CA HIS A 175 17.81 1.41 -4.98
C HIS A 175 19.08 1.25 -4.17
N TRP A 176 19.93 2.26 -4.26
CA TRP A 176 21.26 2.27 -3.70
C TRP A 176 21.52 3.61 -3.03
N ILE A 177 21.56 3.62 -1.70
CA ILE A 177 21.92 4.80 -0.89
C ILE A 177 23.37 4.69 -0.48
N SER A 178 24.15 5.70 -0.84
CA SER A 178 25.58 5.81 -0.53
C SER A 178 25.82 7.04 0.35
N VAL A 179 26.27 6.82 1.58
CA VAL A 179 26.71 7.88 2.49
C VAL A 179 28.23 7.95 2.43
N GLN A 180 28.75 9.03 1.86
CA GLN A 180 30.17 9.19 1.57
C GLN A 180 30.76 10.35 2.36
N LYS A 181 32.05 10.26 2.72
CA LYS A 181 32.79 11.45 3.16
C LYS A 181 33.17 12.32 1.97
N THR A 182 33.31 13.62 2.17
CA THR A 182 33.85 14.53 1.15
C THR A 182 35.38 14.56 1.19
N SER A 183 36.00 15.12 0.15
CA SER A 183 37.47 15.20 0.03
C SER A 183 38.15 16.03 1.12
N ASP A 184 37.43 16.96 1.74
CA ASP A 184 37.87 17.81 2.85
C ASP A 184 37.57 17.20 4.24
N SER A 185 36.91 16.05 4.30
CA SER A 185 36.63 15.32 5.53
C SER A 185 37.80 14.44 5.94
N THR A 186 38.28 14.61 7.16
CA THR A 186 39.35 13.75 7.71
C THR A 186 38.84 12.41 8.23
N LEU A 187 37.58 12.37 8.67
CA LEU A 187 36.95 11.18 9.26
C LEU A 187 36.01 10.49 8.26
N PRO A 188 35.79 9.17 8.41
CA PRO A 188 34.84 8.42 7.58
C PRO A 188 33.40 8.93 7.78
N PRO A 189 32.44 8.60 6.89
CA PRO A 189 31.03 8.91 7.13
C PRO A 189 30.49 8.15 8.36
N ILE A 190 29.43 8.68 8.97
CA ILE A 190 28.65 8.00 10.02
C ILE A 190 27.17 7.96 9.65
N LEU A 191 26.45 6.96 10.17
CA LEU A 191 25.00 6.85 10.05
C LEU A 191 24.44 6.23 11.33
N ASN A 192 23.49 6.89 11.97
CA ASN A 192 22.89 6.41 13.22
C ASN A 192 21.72 5.47 12.94
N ALA A 193 20.87 5.85 11.99
CA ALA A 193 19.67 5.09 11.64
C ALA A 193 19.13 5.46 10.26
N ILE A 194 18.23 4.63 9.74
CA ILE A 194 17.49 4.92 8.51
C ILE A 194 16.07 4.36 8.57
N GLU A 195 15.11 5.12 8.05
CA GLU A 195 13.76 4.65 7.75
C GLU A 195 13.50 4.75 6.25
N ILE A 196 12.95 3.70 5.67
CA ILE A 196 12.59 3.62 4.26
C ILE A 196 11.09 3.34 4.18
N PHE A 197 10.39 4.16 3.40
CA PHE A 197 8.97 4.03 3.15
C PHE A 197 8.70 3.96 1.65
N SER A 198 7.71 3.15 1.27
CA SER A 198 7.08 3.25 -0.05
C SER A 198 5.81 4.09 0.04
N ALA A 199 5.51 4.87 -1.00
CA ALA A 199 4.29 5.65 -1.06
C ALA A 199 3.17 4.86 -1.76
N GLN A 200 2.08 4.66 -1.03
CA GLN A 200 0.82 4.12 -1.50
C GLN A 200 -0.11 5.28 -1.87
N SER A 201 -0.56 5.35 -3.12
CA SER A 201 -1.58 6.33 -3.50
C SER A 201 -2.89 6.04 -2.76
N LEU A 202 -3.53 7.12 -2.30
CA LEU A 202 -4.87 7.13 -1.72
C LEU A 202 -5.95 7.56 -2.74
N ASP A 203 -5.59 7.69 -4.01
CA ASP A 203 -6.52 8.02 -5.11
C ASP A 203 -7.38 6.78 -5.45
N GLU A 204 -8.10 6.26 -4.46
CA GLU A 204 -9.13 5.26 -4.65
C GLU A 204 -10.47 5.97 -4.85
N PHE A 205 -11.10 5.70 -5.98
CA PHE A 205 -12.42 6.24 -6.27
C PHE A 205 -13.49 5.26 -5.78
N PRO A 206 -14.62 5.75 -5.25
CA PRO A 206 -15.69 4.87 -4.80
C PRO A 206 -16.37 4.19 -5.99
N THR A 207 -17.03 3.06 -5.73
CA THR A 207 -18.01 2.51 -6.67
C THR A 207 -19.17 3.51 -6.84
N THR A 208 -19.72 3.63 -8.06
CA THR A 208 -20.90 4.47 -8.29
C THR A 208 -22.05 4.08 -7.35
N VAL A 209 -22.76 5.09 -6.85
CA VAL A 209 -23.82 4.89 -5.87
C VAL A 209 -24.93 3.99 -6.43
N GLU A 210 -25.18 4.07 -7.73
CA GLU A 210 -26.16 3.24 -8.45
C GLU A 210 -25.79 1.75 -8.39
N ASP A 211 -24.52 1.41 -8.62
CA ASP A 211 -24.03 0.04 -8.59
C ASP A 211 -24.00 -0.50 -7.15
N VAL A 212 -23.61 0.33 -6.17
CA VAL A 212 -23.68 0.00 -4.74
C VAL A 212 -25.12 -0.35 -4.33
N ARG A 213 -26.09 0.51 -4.64
CA ARG A 213 -27.51 0.25 -4.33
C ARG A 213 -28.03 -1.00 -5.03
N ALA A 214 -27.64 -1.22 -6.28
CA ALA A 214 -28.05 -2.39 -7.05
C ALA A 214 -27.52 -3.68 -6.42
N ILE A 215 -26.23 -3.72 -6.09
CA ILE A 215 -25.60 -4.92 -5.53
C ILE A 215 -26.05 -5.19 -4.09
N GLU A 216 -26.30 -4.15 -3.28
CA GLU A 216 -26.91 -4.29 -1.95
C GLU A 216 -28.33 -4.83 -2.03
N SER A 217 -29.13 -4.38 -3.00
CA SER A 217 -30.47 -4.90 -3.25
C SER A 217 -30.42 -6.38 -3.68
N ILE A 218 -29.50 -6.76 -4.56
CA ILE A 218 -29.27 -8.16 -4.97
C ILE A 218 -28.86 -9.01 -3.76
N LYS A 219 -27.89 -8.53 -2.98
CA LYS A 219 -27.39 -9.19 -1.77
C LYS A 219 -28.52 -9.47 -0.79
N SER A 220 -29.36 -8.47 -0.54
CA SER A 220 -30.52 -8.56 0.36
C SER A 220 -31.60 -9.51 -0.18
N THR A 221 -31.96 -9.36 -1.45
CA THR A 221 -33.03 -10.15 -2.11
C THR A 221 -32.74 -11.66 -2.04
N TYR A 222 -31.50 -12.05 -2.33
CA TYR A 222 -31.14 -13.47 -2.39
C TYR A 222 -30.44 -13.99 -1.14
N LYS A 223 -30.23 -13.13 -0.13
CA LYS A 223 -29.42 -13.46 1.06
C LYS A 223 -28.07 -14.07 0.68
N VAL A 224 -27.38 -13.41 -0.26
CA VAL A 224 -26.12 -13.91 -0.86
C VAL A 224 -25.11 -14.19 0.26
N ASN A 225 -24.73 -15.45 0.41
CA ASN A 225 -23.77 -15.90 1.42
C ASN A 225 -22.32 -15.74 0.93
N LYS A 226 -21.94 -14.52 0.56
CA LYS A 226 -20.58 -14.12 0.20
C LYS A 226 -20.08 -13.05 1.17
N VAL A 227 -18.76 -12.95 1.35
CA VAL A 227 -18.15 -11.92 2.22
C VAL A 227 -18.09 -10.59 1.48
N TRP A 228 -19.26 -10.01 1.25
CA TRP A 228 -19.45 -8.71 0.64
C TRP A 228 -19.58 -7.65 1.74
N SER A 229 -18.51 -6.90 1.99
CA SER A 229 -18.46 -5.84 3.01
C SER A 229 -17.62 -4.67 2.52
N GLY A 230 -18.08 -3.44 2.76
CA GLY A 230 -17.41 -2.22 2.30
C GLY A 230 -17.82 -1.82 0.88
N ASP A 231 -16.91 -1.21 0.13
CA ASP A 231 -17.14 -0.81 -1.25
C ASP A 231 -16.95 -2.02 -2.20
N PRO A 232 -17.83 -2.25 -3.20
CA PRO A 232 -17.74 -3.41 -4.09
C PRO A 232 -16.48 -3.49 -4.95
N CYS A 233 -15.92 -2.34 -5.33
CA CYS A 233 -14.77 -2.23 -6.23
C CYS A 233 -13.54 -1.59 -5.59
N ALA A 234 -13.66 -0.96 -4.42
CA ALA A 234 -12.56 -0.35 -3.69
C ALA A 234 -12.22 -1.16 -2.41
N PRO A 235 -10.94 -1.40 -2.12
CA PRO A 235 -9.77 -0.95 -2.88
C PRO A 235 -9.60 -1.66 -4.23
N ARG A 236 -8.97 -1.01 -5.23
CA ARG A 236 -8.85 -1.53 -6.61
C ARG A 236 -8.25 -2.94 -6.68
N LEU A 237 -7.33 -3.22 -5.77
CA LEU A 237 -6.64 -4.52 -5.68
C LEU A 237 -7.50 -5.62 -5.04
N PHE A 238 -8.58 -5.27 -4.34
CA PHE A 238 -9.42 -6.20 -3.59
C PHE A 238 -10.93 -5.93 -3.79
N PRO A 239 -11.44 -5.99 -5.04
CA PRO A 239 -12.88 -5.99 -5.27
C PRO A 239 -13.55 -7.21 -4.62
N TRP A 240 -14.86 -7.13 -4.38
CA TRP A 240 -15.64 -8.23 -3.81
C TRP A 240 -15.53 -9.52 -4.63
N GLU A 241 -15.58 -10.66 -3.94
CA GLU A 241 -15.53 -11.96 -4.61
C GLU A 241 -16.69 -12.13 -5.62
N GLY A 242 -16.32 -12.45 -6.87
CA GLY A 242 -17.26 -12.59 -7.98
C GLY A 242 -17.70 -11.27 -8.61
N VAL A 243 -17.20 -10.12 -8.15
CA VAL A 243 -17.44 -8.81 -8.75
C VAL A 243 -16.19 -8.40 -9.54
N GLY A 244 -16.34 -8.17 -10.85
CA GLY A 244 -15.31 -7.55 -11.66
C GLY A 244 -15.66 -6.10 -11.95
N CYS A 245 -14.68 -5.22 -11.83
CA CYS A 245 -14.88 -3.77 -11.88
C CYS A 245 -14.17 -3.12 -13.06
N SER A 246 -14.75 -2.03 -13.56
CA SER A 246 -14.12 -1.06 -14.44
C SER A 246 -13.61 0.11 -13.60
N PHE A 247 -12.35 0.49 -13.79
CA PHE A 247 -11.71 1.56 -13.02
C PHE A 247 -11.56 2.80 -13.89
N ASN A 248 -12.29 3.86 -13.58
CA ASN A 248 -12.16 5.18 -14.20
C ASN A 248 -11.53 6.17 -13.21
N ASN A 249 -11.03 7.30 -13.71
CA ASN A 249 -10.41 8.37 -12.90
C ASN A 249 -11.43 9.21 -12.09
N SER A 250 -12.58 8.65 -11.74
CA SER A 250 -13.68 9.39 -11.09
C SER A 250 -14.53 8.49 -10.20
N ASN A 251 -14.84 7.28 -10.67
CA ASN A 251 -15.59 6.26 -9.95
C ASN A 251 -15.25 4.88 -10.50
N HIS A 252 -15.57 3.86 -9.71
CA HIS A 252 -15.53 2.46 -10.14
C HIS A 252 -16.94 2.00 -10.49
N GLN A 253 -17.07 1.08 -11.43
CA GLN A 253 -18.36 0.54 -11.85
C GLN A 253 -18.27 -0.98 -12.01
N ILE A 254 -19.34 -1.69 -11.69
CA ILE A 254 -19.43 -3.14 -11.81
C ILE A 254 -19.59 -3.52 -13.29
N LYS A 255 -18.61 -4.28 -13.78
CA LYS A 255 -18.51 -4.74 -15.16
C LYS A 255 -18.84 -6.22 -15.31
N SER A 256 -18.58 -7.03 -14.29
CA SER A 256 -18.97 -8.44 -14.28
C SER A 256 -19.46 -8.87 -12.90
N LEU A 257 -20.41 -9.80 -12.91
CA LEU A 257 -20.97 -10.36 -11.70
C LEU A 257 -21.16 -11.87 -11.86
N ASN A 258 -20.45 -12.62 -11.01
CA ASN A 258 -20.56 -14.06 -10.89
C ASN A 258 -21.25 -14.42 -9.57
N LEU A 259 -22.49 -14.89 -9.71
CA LEU A 259 -23.30 -15.48 -8.65
C LEU A 259 -23.68 -16.92 -8.98
N SER A 260 -22.86 -17.60 -9.80
CA SER A 260 -23.05 -19.02 -10.06
C SER A 260 -22.97 -19.82 -8.75
N SER A 261 -23.74 -20.89 -8.65
CA SER A 261 -23.75 -21.81 -7.49
C SER A 261 -23.90 -21.11 -6.13
N SER A 262 -24.62 -19.98 -6.09
CA SER A 262 -24.76 -19.14 -4.89
C SER A 262 -26.07 -19.39 -4.13
N GLY A 263 -26.82 -20.43 -4.51
CA GLY A 263 -28.08 -20.81 -3.88
C GLY A 263 -29.21 -19.80 -4.09
N LEU A 264 -29.15 -18.98 -5.14
CA LEU A 264 -30.16 -17.96 -5.42
C LEU A 264 -31.53 -18.62 -5.68
N GLN A 265 -32.59 -18.04 -5.10
CA GLN A 265 -33.97 -18.53 -5.19
C GLN A 265 -34.94 -17.43 -5.63
N GLY A 266 -36.04 -17.81 -6.25
CA GLY A 266 -37.07 -16.88 -6.72
C GLY A 266 -36.79 -16.33 -8.13
N PRO A 267 -37.49 -15.27 -8.56
CA PRO A 267 -37.31 -14.69 -9.89
C PRO A 267 -35.98 -13.92 -10.01
N ILE A 268 -35.54 -13.70 -11.25
CA ILE A 268 -34.43 -12.80 -11.55
C ILE A 268 -34.84 -11.35 -11.19
N ALA A 269 -34.14 -10.74 -10.25
CA ALA A 269 -34.52 -9.48 -9.62
C ALA A 269 -34.30 -8.27 -10.55
N LEU A 270 -35.21 -7.29 -10.49
CA LEU A 270 -35.11 -6.07 -11.28
C LEU A 270 -33.83 -5.25 -10.98
N ALA A 271 -33.24 -5.43 -9.80
CA ALA A 271 -32.02 -4.74 -9.39
C ALA A 271 -30.83 -4.94 -10.36
N PHE A 272 -30.75 -6.09 -11.06
CA PHE A 272 -29.73 -6.32 -12.08
C PHE A 272 -29.77 -5.30 -13.24
N ARG A 273 -30.95 -4.71 -13.51
CA ARG A 273 -31.12 -3.67 -14.55
C ARG A 273 -30.27 -2.43 -14.30
N ASN A 274 -29.97 -2.13 -13.04
CA ASN A 274 -29.26 -0.90 -12.67
C ASN A 274 -27.74 -1.00 -12.86
N LEU A 275 -27.20 -2.20 -13.08
CA LEU A 275 -25.78 -2.41 -13.38
C LEU A 275 -25.51 -2.08 -14.86
N SER A 276 -25.54 -0.80 -15.21
CA SER A 276 -25.58 -0.32 -16.61
C SER A 276 -24.35 -0.66 -17.46
N LEU A 277 -23.17 -0.84 -16.82
CA LEU A 277 -21.93 -1.25 -17.48
C LEU A 277 -21.68 -2.77 -17.41
N LEU A 278 -22.65 -3.55 -16.95
CA LEU A 278 -22.48 -5.00 -16.83
C LEU A 278 -22.29 -5.64 -18.21
N GLU A 279 -21.13 -6.26 -18.40
CA GLU A 279 -20.74 -6.99 -19.60
C GLU A 279 -20.91 -8.51 -19.44
N SER A 280 -20.80 -9.02 -18.22
CA SER A 280 -20.89 -10.45 -17.95
C SER A 280 -21.71 -10.72 -16.70
N LEU A 281 -22.74 -11.55 -16.84
CA LEU A 281 -23.59 -11.99 -15.74
C LEU A 281 -23.70 -13.51 -15.73
N ASP A 282 -23.18 -14.13 -14.68
CA ASP A 282 -23.32 -15.57 -14.46
C ASP A 282 -24.24 -15.85 -13.27
N LEU A 283 -25.42 -16.41 -13.55
CA LEU A 283 -26.41 -16.86 -12.57
C LEU A 283 -26.62 -18.37 -12.64
N SER A 284 -25.71 -19.12 -13.27
CA SER A 284 -25.88 -20.55 -13.49
C SER A 284 -25.84 -21.38 -12.21
N ASN A 285 -26.41 -22.58 -12.26
CA ASN A 285 -26.43 -23.56 -11.16
C ASN A 285 -27.05 -22.97 -9.87
N ASN A 286 -28.18 -22.30 -10.01
CA ASN A 286 -28.97 -21.77 -8.89
C ASN A 286 -30.37 -22.40 -8.91
N ILE A 287 -31.28 -21.89 -8.07
CA ILE A 287 -32.66 -22.38 -7.96
C ILE A 287 -33.63 -21.26 -8.35
N LEU A 288 -33.22 -20.43 -9.33
CA LEU A 288 -34.06 -19.34 -9.83
C LEU A 288 -35.28 -19.91 -10.57
N LYS A 289 -36.42 -19.23 -10.44
CA LYS A 289 -37.73 -19.65 -10.96
C LYS A 289 -38.40 -18.53 -11.75
N GLY A 290 -39.49 -18.84 -12.44
CA GLY A 290 -40.25 -17.86 -13.23
C GLY A 290 -39.68 -17.70 -14.64
N VAL A 291 -39.96 -16.59 -15.31
CA VAL A 291 -39.55 -16.33 -16.70
C VAL A 291 -38.24 -15.55 -16.78
N VAL A 292 -37.55 -15.65 -17.91
CA VAL A 292 -36.40 -14.78 -18.23
C VAL A 292 -36.92 -13.34 -18.47
N PRO A 293 -36.56 -12.34 -17.64
CA PRO A 293 -37.11 -11.00 -17.77
C PRO A 293 -36.65 -10.24 -19.01
N GLU A 294 -37.55 -9.47 -19.62
CA GLU A 294 -37.25 -8.63 -20.79
C GLU A 294 -36.17 -7.57 -20.50
N PHE A 295 -36.10 -7.04 -19.27
CA PHE A 295 -35.16 -5.98 -18.90
C PHE A 295 -33.69 -6.39 -19.07
N LEU A 296 -33.37 -7.68 -19.11
CA LEU A 296 -32.00 -8.13 -19.36
C LEU A 296 -31.50 -7.71 -20.75
N ALA A 297 -32.42 -7.44 -21.70
CA ALA A 297 -32.06 -6.86 -22.98
C ALA A 297 -31.72 -5.37 -22.91
N ASP A 298 -32.17 -4.65 -21.87
CA ASP A 298 -31.85 -3.23 -21.64
C ASP A 298 -30.37 -3.02 -21.26
N LEU A 299 -29.71 -4.08 -20.77
CA LEU A 299 -28.28 -4.08 -20.46
C LEU A 299 -27.44 -4.09 -21.75
N LYS A 300 -27.30 -2.91 -22.37
CA LYS A 300 -26.68 -2.72 -23.70
C LYS A 300 -25.26 -3.28 -23.79
N ASN A 301 -24.52 -3.24 -22.68
CA ASN A 301 -23.13 -3.72 -22.61
C ASN A 301 -23.02 -5.23 -22.37
N LEU A 302 -24.12 -5.92 -22.01
CA LEU A 302 -24.09 -7.32 -21.62
C LEU A 302 -23.72 -8.20 -22.82
N LYS A 303 -22.57 -8.84 -22.77
CA LYS A 303 -22.02 -9.74 -23.81
C LYS A 303 -22.14 -11.20 -23.42
N PHE A 304 -22.19 -11.51 -22.12
CA PHE A 304 -22.30 -12.87 -21.61
C PHE A 304 -23.40 -12.97 -20.57
N LEU A 305 -24.34 -13.89 -20.78
CA LEU A 305 -25.43 -14.21 -19.85
C LEU A 305 -25.57 -15.72 -19.71
N ASN A 306 -25.26 -16.23 -18.53
CA ASN A 306 -25.39 -17.65 -18.22
C ASN A 306 -26.50 -17.89 -17.19
N LEU A 307 -27.55 -18.59 -17.62
CA LEU A 307 -28.73 -18.93 -16.82
C LEU A 307 -28.90 -20.45 -16.67
N LYS A 308 -27.97 -21.26 -17.20
CA LYS A 308 -28.04 -22.73 -17.21
C LYS A 308 -28.14 -23.32 -15.80
N GLY A 309 -28.84 -24.43 -15.63
CA GLY A 309 -28.96 -25.10 -14.34
C GLY A 309 -29.80 -24.30 -13.35
N ASN A 310 -30.93 -23.76 -13.83
CA ASN A 310 -31.95 -23.11 -13.01
C ASN A 310 -33.33 -23.76 -13.27
N ASN A 311 -34.37 -23.31 -12.56
CA ASN A 311 -35.74 -23.78 -12.75
C ASN A 311 -36.60 -22.69 -13.44
N LEU A 312 -36.01 -22.06 -14.46
CA LEU A 312 -36.66 -21.03 -15.26
C LEU A 312 -37.66 -21.70 -16.24
N THR A 313 -38.74 -20.99 -16.54
CA THR A 313 -39.86 -21.45 -17.36
C THR A 313 -40.20 -20.42 -18.43
N GLY A 314 -41.01 -20.81 -19.41
CA GLY A 314 -41.40 -19.92 -20.50
C GLY A 314 -40.31 -19.74 -21.55
N PHE A 315 -40.48 -18.74 -22.41
CA PHE A 315 -39.60 -18.49 -23.54
C PHE A 315 -38.57 -17.40 -23.25
N VAL A 316 -37.40 -17.50 -23.87
CA VAL A 316 -36.45 -16.39 -23.91
C VAL A 316 -37.08 -15.19 -24.64
N PRO A 317 -37.10 -13.99 -24.02
CA PRO A 317 -37.48 -12.73 -24.65
C PRO A 317 -37.02 -12.55 -26.09
N ARG A 318 -37.92 -12.02 -26.94
CA ARG A 318 -37.59 -11.76 -28.36
C ARG A 318 -36.43 -10.78 -28.50
N SER A 319 -36.31 -9.80 -27.60
CA SER A 319 -35.21 -8.84 -27.56
C SER A 319 -33.85 -9.51 -27.29
N LEU A 320 -33.75 -10.39 -26.28
CA LEU A 320 -32.54 -11.16 -25.99
C LEU A 320 -32.16 -12.10 -27.13
N ARG A 321 -33.15 -12.79 -27.71
CA ARG A 321 -32.94 -13.63 -28.89
C ARG A 321 -32.36 -12.84 -30.06
N LYS A 322 -32.87 -11.63 -30.34
CA LYS A 322 -32.32 -10.75 -31.39
C LYS A 322 -30.85 -10.41 -31.14
N ARG A 323 -30.48 -10.06 -29.90
CA ARG A 323 -29.08 -9.78 -29.53
C ARG A 323 -28.18 -11.00 -29.72
N THR A 324 -28.69 -12.19 -29.39
CA THR A 324 -27.97 -13.47 -29.56
C THR A 324 -27.76 -13.79 -31.05
N MET A 325 -28.81 -13.70 -31.87
CA MET A 325 -28.73 -13.93 -33.32
C MET A 325 -27.81 -12.92 -34.04
N ALA A 326 -27.70 -11.70 -33.52
CA ALA A 326 -26.78 -10.69 -34.03
C ALA A 326 -25.33 -10.85 -33.52
N GLY A 327 -25.03 -11.87 -32.71
CA GLY A 327 -23.69 -12.10 -32.14
C GLY A 327 -23.29 -11.14 -31.01
N GLY A 328 -24.19 -10.25 -30.56
CA GLY A 328 -23.93 -9.26 -29.52
C GLY A 328 -24.14 -9.76 -28.09
N LEU A 329 -24.63 -10.99 -27.91
CA LEU A 329 -24.86 -11.65 -26.63
C LEU A 329 -24.63 -13.16 -26.74
N ALA A 330 -23.73 -13.70 -25.94
CA ALA A 330 -23.63 -15.13 -25.68
C ALA A 330 -24.62 -15.49 -24.56
N LEU A 331 -25.70 -16.18 -24.90
CA LEU A 331 -26.75 -16.63 -23.97
C LEU A 331 -26.66 -18.15 -23.76
N SER A 332 -26.59 -18.57 -22.50
CA SER A 332 -26.69 -19.98 -22.11
C SER A 332 -27.96 -20.20 -21.27
N VAL A 333 -28.86 -21.05 -21.74
CA VAL A 333 -30.10 -21.50 -21.08
C VAL A 333 -30.21 -23.02 -21.26
N ASP A 334 -31.05 -23.69 -20.45
CA ASP A 334 -31.31 -25.13 -20.56
C ASP A 334 -32.18 -25.51 -21.78
#